data_AF-A0A954SE22-F1
#
_entry.id   AF-A0A954SE22-F1
#
_cell.length_a   1.000
_cell.length_b   1.000
_cell.length_c   1.000
_cell.angle_alpha   90.00
_cell.angle_beta   90.00
_cell.angle_gamma   90.00
#
_symmetry.space_group_name_H-M   'P 1'
#
loop_
_entity.id
_entity.type
_entity.pdbx_description
1 polymer ?
#
loop_
_entity_poly.entity_id
_entity_poly.type
_entity_poly.pdbx_seq_one_letter_code
_entity_poly.pdbx_strand_id
1 'polypeptide(L)'
;MTEWLIVESTRESITLLEAGISPAGVEVTACARASLLENFAADPEVLAEQLVTLRGRSTVKQVLLVVPRDVVVLRQFELPSVPDNELPDLVRFQAATKFATPVDELTLDFIPLASRAEGMGRTVIAASIDIALLERWQKACELCGLQLVGCTPSSIALAELVGRELGPSHRERTPTLVIYGDEQRLELLLLDQGCPLFSTNVHVRVEGQSIERLLDRELKRAAVTLNQVEPGAEIAQAVLCGQNTAAAAWLDVVFADRWSLCHPLETSGETLQIRCDTSLISLPALGMALAQSQPHVPGLDFLRPRRRVEQRDWSRWKLIAGVVAAVLVLLVAYGSYLSYLGGLEDDVLALKKRQADLQQTLTAGAPGEESARLIEDWEQTRSDPLQFLIQLKESSPETDRLYFRSLKLIPQAGGVQMRVNGSGNARQRSDVEQMYRQLEENGFRVRAKAIDRLNRDPDYPFVFELDADLQRPVASAATPSARS
;
A
#
# COMPACT_ATOMS: atom_id res chain seq x y z
N MET A 1 -18.87 -27.63 19.30
CA MET A 1 -20.22 -27.59 18.71
C MET A 1 -20.83 -26.28 19.16
N THR A 2 -21.27 -25.45 18.23
CA THR A 2 -21.91 -24.16 18.56
C THR A 2 -23.41 -24.41 18.59
N GLU A 3 -24.07 -24.04 19.68
CA GLU A 3 -25.51 -24.22 19.83
C GLU A 3 -26.25 -23.00 19.26
N TRP A 4 -27.32 -23.27 18.50
CA TRP A 4 -28.16 -22.26 17.87
C TRP A 4 -29.63 -22.58 18.12
N LEU A 5 -30.43 -21.52 18.26
CA LEU A 5 -31.88 -21.58 18.09
C LEU A 5 -32.18 -21.19 16.64
N ILE A 6 -32.85 -22.06 15.91
CA ILE A 6 -33.33 -21.76 14.56
C ILE A 6 -34.82 -21.57 14.64
N VAL A 7 -35.27 -20.38 14.28
CA VAL A 7 -36.67 -19.98 14.37
C VAL A 7 -37.22 -19.85 12.97
N GLU A 8 -38.17 -20.70 12.58
CA GLU A 8 -38.97 -20.49 11.39
C GLU A 8 -40.23 -19.74 11.77
N SER A 9 -40.47 -18.61 11.10
CA SER A 9 -41.73 -17.90 11.17
C SER A 9 -42.56 -18.19 9.93
N THR A 10 -43.83 -18.52 10.15
CA THR A 10 -44.88 -18.50 9.12
C THR A 10 -45.95 -17.48 9.54
N ARG A 11 -46.99 -17.27 8.72
CA ARG A 11 -48.13 -16.41 9.14
C ARG A 11 -48.91 -16.99 10.31
N GLU A 12 -48.96 -18.32 10.40
CA GLU A 12 -49.85 -19.04 11.32
C GLU A 12 -49.12 -19.70 12.47
N SER A 13 -47.79 -19.76 12.45
CA SER A 13 -47.01 -20.41 13.49
C SER A 13 -45.55 -19.98 13.53
N ILE A 14 -44.94 -20.13 14.71
CA ILE A 14 -43.50 -20.08 14.92
C ILE A 14 -43.05 -21.47 15.31
N THR A 15 -42.04 -21.98 14.62
CA THR A 15 -41.36 -23.22 14.95
C THR A 15 -39.95 -22.88 15.41
N LEU A 16 -39.54 -23.44 16.54
CA LEU A 16 -38.21 -23.30 17.11
C LEU A 16 -37.52 -24.67 17.09
N LEU A 17 -36.28 -24.69 16.61
CA LEU A 17 -35.40 -25.84 16.56
C LEU A 17 -34.13 -25.48 17.34
N GLU A 18 -33.79 -26.26 18.37
CA GLU A 18 -32.50 -26.15 19.04
C GLU A 18 -31.53 -27.15 18.41
N ALA A 19 -30.38 -26.66 17.95
CA ALA A 19 -29.41 -27.50 17.29
C ALA A 19 -27.96 -27.17 17.68
N GLY A 20 -27.20 -28.21 17.99
CA GLY A 20 -25.75 -28.18 18.02
C GLY A 20 -25.19 -28.29 16.60
N ILE A 21 -24.43 -27.30 16.16
CA ILE A 21 -23.86 -27.25 14.81
C ILE A 21 -22.34 -27.35 14.89
N SER A 22 -21.77 -28.20 14.04
CA SER A 22 -20.33 -28.36 13.87
C SER A 22 -20.00 -28.60 12.39
N PRO A 23 -18.72 -28.50 11.99
CA PRO A 23 -18.31 -28.92 10.65
C PRO A 23 -18.59 -30.41 10.38
N ALA A 24 -18.72 -31.25 11.41
CA ALA A 24 -19.01 -32.68 11.25
C ALA A 24 -20.51 -32.96 11.03
N GLY A 25 -21.39 -32.02 11.35
CA GLY A 25 -22.83 -32.22 11.24
C GLY A 25 -23.66 -31.38 12.19
N VAL A 26 -24.95 -31.68 12.21
CA VAL A 26 -26.01 -31.03 12.99
C VAL A 26 -26.63 -32.05 13.94
N GLU A 27 -26.77 -31.68 15.22
CA GLU A 27 -27.52 -32.43 16.21
C GLU A 27 -28.71 -31.59 16.68
N VAL A 28 -29.92 -32.02 16.33
CA VAL A 28 -31.16 -31.40 16.80
C VAL A 28 -31.53 -31.98 18.16
N THR A 29 -31.58 -31.13 19.19
CA THR A 29 -31.82 -31.53 20.58
C THR A 29 -33.25 -31.27 21.04
N ALA A 30 -33.90 -30.23 20.53
CA ALA A 30 -35.27 -29.88 20.88
C ALA A 30 -36.00 -29.23 19.71
N CYS A 31 -37.32 -29.40 19.69
CA CYS A 31 -38.22 -28.70 18.78
C CYS A 31 -39.50 -28.29 19.51
N ALA A 32 -39.99 -27.09 19.22
CA ALA A 32 -41.24 -26.57 19.75
C ALA A 32 -41.97 -25.77 18.67
N ARG A 33 -43.31 -25.78 18.69
CA ARG A 33 -44.14 -25.01 17.76
C ARG A 33 -45.27 -24.32 18.50
N ALA A 34 -45.54 -23.07 18.15
CA ALA A 34 -46.67 -22.29 18.65
C ALA A 34 -47.45 -21.69 17.49
N SER A 35 -48.77 -21.65 17.61
CA SER A 35 -49.62 -20.98 16.63
C SER A 35 -49.57 -19.47 16.82
N LEU A 36 -49.43 -18.74 15.72
CA LEU A 36 -49.57 -17.29 15.66
C LEU A 36 -51.01 -16.95 15.27
N LEU A 37 -51.64 -16.08 16.06
CA LEU A 37 -52.86 -15.39 15.62
C LEU A 37 -52.43 -14.17 14.78
N GLU A 38 -53.16 -13.86 13.71
CA GLU A 38 -52.77 -12.86 12.69
C GLU A 38 -52.42 -11.45 13.23
N ASN A 39 -52.87 -11.11 14.44
CA ASN A 39 -52.54 -9.84 15.11
C ASN A 39 -51.27 -9.87 15.97
N PHE A 40 -50.73 -11.06 16.29
CA PHE A 40 -49.61 -11.24 17.23
C PHE A 40 -48.23 -11.07 16.57
N ALA A 41 -48.14 -11.21 15.24
CA ALA A 41 -46.87 -11.12 14.50
C ALA A 41 -46.36 -9.69 14.23
N ALA A 42 -47.16 -8.67 14.61
CA ALA A 42 -46.82 -7.27 14.39
C ALA A 42 -46.01 -6.63 15.53
N ASP A 43 -46.11 -7.17 16.75
CA ASP A 43 -45.55 -6.56 17.95
C ASP A 43 -44.29 -7.31 18.47
N PRO A 44 -43.13 -6.64 18.59
CA PRO A 44 -41.92 -7.24 19.17
C PRO A 44 -42.12 -7.86 20.56
N GLU A 45 -42.97 -7.29 21.41
CA GLU A 45 -43.16 -7.74 22.80
C GLU A 45 -43.90 -9.09 22.83
N VAL A 46 -44.92 -9.21 21.98
CA VAL A 46 -45.68 -10.43 21.80
C VAL A 46 -44.82 -11.54 21.19
N LEU A 47 -44.01 -11.20 20.18
CA LEU A 47 -43.03 -12.13 19.60
C LEU A 47 -42.01 -12.59 20.66
N ALA A 48 -41.54 -11.67 21.52
CA ALA A 48 -40.63 -12.03 22.61
C ALA A 48 -41.25 -12.99 23.61
N GLU A 49 -42.52 -12.80 24.00
CA GLU A 49 -43.25 -13.72 24.88
C GLU A 49 -43.36 -15.13 24.29
N GLN A 50 -43.66 -15.22 22.98
CA GLN A 50 -43.70 -16.50 22.26
C GLN A 50 -42.32 -17.16 22.20
N LEU A 51 -41.26 -16.40 21.93
CA LEU A 51 -39.89 -16.91 21.93
C LEU A 51 -39.45 -17.41 23.31
N VAL A 52 -39.83 -16.72 24.39
CA VAL A 52 -39.57 -17.16 25.78
C VAL A 52 -40.30 -18.46 26.08
N THR A 53 -41.54 -18.58 25.62
CA THR A 53 -42.35 -19.80 25.80
C THR A 53 -41.74 -20.98 25.04
N LEU A 54 -41.41 -20.78 23.75
CA LEU A 54 -40.87 -21.81 22.86
C LEU A 54 -39.47 -22.28 23.28
N ARG A 55 -38.59 -21.36 23.69
CA ARG A 55 -37.23 -21.74 24.12
C ARG A 55 -37.23 -22.53 25.43
N GLY A 56 -38.29 -22.41 26.23
CA GLY A 56 -38.40 -23.06 27.53
C GLY A 56 -37.18 -22.81 28.43
N ARG A 57 -36.44 -23.87 28.76
CA ARG A 57 -35.24 -23.84 29.62
C ARG A 57 -33.92 -23.75 28.85
N SER A 58 -33.97 -23.58 27.53
CA SER A 58 -32.77 -23.45 26.71
C SER A 58 -31.90 -22.27 27.18
N THR A 59 -30.59 -22.49 27.24
CA THR A 59 -29.60 -21.45 27.58
C THR A 59 -28.96 -20.82 26.34
N VAL A 60 -29.32 -21.32 25.16
CA VAL A 60 -28.80 -20.88 23.88
C VAL A 60 -29.29 -19.46 23.58
N LYS A 61 -28.37 -18.59 23.12
CA LYS A 61 -28.68 -17.18 22.87
C LYS A 61 -28.68 -16.80 21.40
N GLN A 62 -27.99 -17.55 20.55
CA GLN A 62 -27.83 -17.21 19.15
C GLN A 62 -29.03 -17.70 18.34
N VAL A 63 -29.68 -16.81 17.59
CA VAL A 63 -30.89 -17.10 16.82
C VAL A 63 -30.63 -16.92 15.33
N LEU A 64 -30.88 -17.99 14.56
CA LEU A 64 -30.99 -17.96 13.11
C LEU A 64 -32.46 -17.90 12.73
N LEU A 65 -32.87 -16.87 12.00
CA LEU A 65 -34.26 -16.70 11.57
C LEU A 65 -34.46 -17.22 10.15
N VAL A 66 -35.49 -18.04 9.97
CA VAL A 66 -36.03 -18.42 8.68
C VAL A 66 -37.35 -17.68 8.49
N VAL A 67 -37.37 -16.72 7.57
CA VAL A 67 -38.57 -15.96 7.23
C VAL A 67 -39.34 -16.65 6.11
N PRO A 68 -40.67 -16.52 6.06
CA PRO A 68 -41.44 -17.22 5.05
C PRO A 68 -41.23 -16.55 3.69
N ARG A 69 -41.26 -17.32 2.61
CA ARG A 69 -40.95 -16.79 1.27
C ARG A 69 -41.83 -15.60 0.85
N ASP A 70 -43.05 -15.44 1.36
CA ASP A 70 -43.98 -14.38 0.96
C ASP A 70 -43.58 -12.96 1.44
N VAL A 71 -42.72 -12.84 2.45
CA VAL A 71 -42.19 -11.53 2.89
C VAL A 71 -40.90 -11.13 2.16
N VAL A 72 -40.43 -11.97 1.24
CA VAL A 72 -39.22 -11.74 0.44
C VAL A 72 -39.58 -11.53 -1.02
N VAL A 73 -38.92 -10.59 -1.68
CA VAL A 73 -39.07 -10.38 -3.12
C VAL A 73 -37.79 -10.82 -3.82
N LEU A 74 -37.90 -11.79 -4.72
CA LEU A 74 -36.79 -12.23 -5.57
C LEU A 74 -36.92 -11.59 -6.95
N ARG A 75 -35.81 -11.07 -7.47
CA ARG A 75 -35.71 -10.53 -8.84
C ARG A 75 -34.39 -10.91 -9.48
N GLN A 76 -34.46 -11.25 -10.76
CA GLN A 76 -33.29 -11.45 -11.59
C GLN A 76 -32.79 -10.12 -12.14
N PHE A 77 -31.49 -9.85 -11.99
CA PHE A 77 -30.81 -8.69 -12.57
C PHE A 77 -29.72 -9.14 -13.54
N GLU A 78 -29.73 -8.53 -14.72
CA GLU A 78 -28.65 -8.64 -15.71
C GLU A 78 -27.73 -7.44 -15.55
N LEU A 79 -26.49 -7.70 -15.15
CA LEU A 79 -25.47 -6.71 -14.85
C LEU A 79 -24.36 -6.76 -15.91
N PRO A 80 -23.66 -5.63 -16.18
CA PRO A 80 -22.43 -5.68 -16.96
C PRO A 80 -21.39 -6.59 -16.30
N SER A 81 -20.44 -7.09 -17.09
CA SER A 81 -19.32 -7.86 -16.55
C SER A 81 -18.39 -6.93 -15.77
N VAL A 82 -18.48 -6.98 -14.45
CA VAL A 82 -17.64 -6.22 -13.51
C VAL A 82 -17.01 -7.15 -12.48
N PRO A 83 -15.90 -6.75 -11.85
CA PRO A 83 -15.32 -7.47 -10.72
C PRO A 83 -16.32 -7.75 -9.59
N ASP A 84 -16.15 -8.87 -8.88
CA ASP A 84 -17.07 -9.33 -7.83
C ASP A 84 -17.30 -8.29 -6.72
N ASN A 85 -16.30 -7.47 -6.42
CA ASN A 85 -16.38 -6.43 -5.39
C ASN A 85 -17.26 -5.23 -5.79
N GLU A 86 -17.56 -5.05 -7.08
CA GLU A 86 -18.45 -3.99 -7.59
C GLU A 86 -19.90 -4.45 -7.73
N LEU A 87 -20.15 -5.77 -7.72
CA LEU A 87 -21.50 -6.33 -7.84
C LEU A 87 -22.50 -5.78 -6.81
N PRO A 88 -22.17 -5.63 -5.52
CA PRO A 88 -23.13 -5.12 -4.53
C PRO A 88 -23.69 -3.74 -4.87
N ASP A 89 -22.86 -2.83 -5.37
CA ASP A 89 -23.28 -1.48 -5.74
C ASP A 89 -24.21 -1.52 -6.96
N LEU A 90 -23.86 -2.31 -7.99
CA LEU A 90 -24.69 -2.48 -9.18
C LEU A 90 -26.04 -3.13 -8.87
N VAL A 91 -26.06 -4.11 -7.98
CA VAL A 91 -27.30 -4.73 -7.49
C VAL A 91 -28.16 -3.69 -6.81
N ARG A 92 -27.59 -2.85 -5.93
CA ARG A 92 -28.33 -1.77 -5.26
C ARG A 92 -28.88 -0.75 -6.26
N PHE A 93 -28.11 -0.36 -7.28
CA PHE A 93 -28.57 0.55 -8.33
C PHE A 93 -29.71 -0.03 -9.17
N GLN A 94 -29.61 -1.29 -9.59
CA GLN A 94 -30.72 -1.95 -10.29
C GLN A 94 -31.93 -2.13 -9.37
N ALA A 95 -31.70 -2.41 -8.09
CA ALA A 95 -32.78 -2.54 -7.13
C ALA A 95 -33.61 -1.25 -7.03
N ALA A 96 -32.96 -0.09 -7.04
CA ALA A 96 -33.61 1.22 -6.93
C ALA A 96 -34.58 1.52 -8.09
N THR A 97 -34.43 0.86 -9.23
CA THR A 97 -35.30 1.04 -10.40
C THR A 97 -36.33 -0.07 -10.56
N LYS A 98 -36.05 -1.27 -10.03
CA LYS A 98 -36.86 -2.47 -10.28
C LYS A 98 -37.69 -2.92 -9.08
N PHE A 99 -37.35 -2.56 -7.85
CA PHE A 99 -38.20 -2.82 -6.68
C PHE A 99 -39.28 -1.75 -6.51
N ALA A 100 -40.45 -2.17 -6.00
CA ALA A 100 -41.57 -1.28 -5.76
C ALA A 100 -41.39 -0.48 -4.46
N THR A 101 -40.85 -1.13 -3.43
CA THR A 101 -40.47 -0.50 -2.16
C THR A 101 -39.14 0.25 -2.34
N PRO A 102 -38.98 1.47 -1.77
CA PRO A 102 -37.72 2.19 -1.78
C PRO A 102 -36.57 1.35 -1.24
N VAL A 103 -35.41 1.40 -1.91
CA VAL A 103 -34.24 0.60 -1.51
C VAL A 103 -33.72 0.93 -0.12
N ASP A 104 -33.96 2.14 0.38
CA ASP A 104 -33.54 2.54 1.73
C ASP A 104 -34.44 1.97 2.83
N GLU A 105 -35.60 1.41 2.47
CA GLU A 105 -36.50 0.65 3.36
C GLU A 105 -36.30 -0.86 3.22
N LEU A 106 -35.35 -1.29 2.37
CA LEU A 106 -35.09 -2.69 2.06
C LEU A 106 -33.70 -3.11 2.52
N THR A 107 -33.62 -4.32 3.06
CA THR A 107 -32.36 -5.05 3.13
C THR A 107 -32.22 -5.93 1.90
N LEU A 108 -31.10 -5.78 1.19
CA LEU A 108 -30.81 -6.45 -0.09
C LEU A 108 -29.60 -7.35 0.03
N ASP A 109 -29.74 -8.59 -0.39
CA ASP A 109 -28.63 -9.52 -0.64
C ASP A 109 -28.85 -10.20 -2.00
N PHE A 110 -27.84 -10.89 -2.54
CA PHE A 110 -27.95 -11.48 -3.87
C PHE A 110 -27.10 -12.74 -4.06
N ILE A 111 -27.56 -13.63 -4.93
CA ILE A 111 -26.83 -14.83 -5.36
C ILE A 111 -26.35 -14.62 -6.79
N PRO A 112 -25.02 -14.60 -7.05
CA PRO A 112 -24.51 -14.57 -8.42
C PRO A 112 -24.76 -15.91 -9.11
N LEU A 113 -25.26 -15.88 -10.34
CA LEU A 113 -25.39 -17.07 -11.19
C LEU A 113 -24.10 -17.28 -12.00
N ALA A 114 -23.88 -18.51 -12.46
CA ALA A 114 -22.72 -18.85 -13.28
C ALA A 114 -22.68 -17.98 -14.56
N SER A 115 -21.50 -17.47 -14.91
CA SER A 115 -21.32 -16.57 -16.05
C SER A 115 -21.59 -17.29 -17.38
N ARG A 116 -22.37 -16.66 -18.27
CA ARG A 116 -22.61 -17.17 -19.62
C ARG A 116 -21.47 -16.75 -20.55
N ALA A 117 -20.42 -17.57 -20.65
CA ALA A 117 -19.23 -17.29 -21.49
C ALA A 117 -18.48 -15.97 -21.14
N GLU A 118 -17.24 -15.85 -21.60
CA GLU A 118 -16.43 -14.66 -21.35
C GLU A 118 -16.99 -13.46 -22.16
N GLY A 119 -17.26 -12.35 -21.47
CA GLY A 119 -17.67 -11.08 -22.09
C GLY A 119 -19.17 -10.82 -22.18
N MET A 120 -20.04 -11.81 -21.91
CA MET A 120 -21.46 -11.52 -21.68
C MET A 120 -21.68 -11.10 -20.23
N GLY A 121 -22.69 -10.26 -20.00
CA GLY A 121 -23.03 -9.73 -18.67
C GLY A 121 -23.21 -10.82 -17.60
N ARG A 122 -23.17 -10.42 -16.33
CA ARG A 122 -23.38 -11.29 -15.19
C ARG A 122 -24.84 -11.24 -14.75
N THR A 123 -25.43 -12.40 -14.49
CA THR A 123 -26.78 -12.48 -13.95
C THR A 123 -26.73 -12.77 -12.46
N VAL A 124 -27.58 -12.09 -11.69
CA VAL A 124 -27.73 -12.35 -10.26
C VAL A 124 -29.21 -12.48 -9.89
N ILE A 125 -29.50 -13.22 -8.83
CA ILE A 125 -30.80 -13.25 -8.17
C ILE A 125 -30.70 -12.37 -6.93
N ALA A 126 -31.29 -11.18 -6.99
CA ALA A 126 -31.40 -10.27 -5.86
C ALA A 126 -32.63 -10.64 -5.01
N ALA A 127 -32.46 -10.66 -3.70
CA ALA A 127 -33.55 -10.80 -2.74
C ALA A 127 -33.65 -9.57 -1.86
N SER A 128 -34.86 -9.13 -1.59
CA SER A 128 -35.13 -8.05 -0.65
C SER A 128 -36.11 -8.46 0.44
N ILE A 129 -35.92 -7.90 1.63
CA ILE A 129 -36.88 -7.94 2.74
C ILE A 129 -37.02 -6.53 3.33
N ASP A 130 -38.20 -6.23 3.86
CA ASP A 130 -38.47 -4.97 4.58
C ASP A 130 -37.57 -4.86 5.84
N ILE A 131 -36.89 -3.73 6.00
CA ILE A 131 -36.04 -3.45 7.18
C ILE A 131 -36.87 -3.50 8.46
N ALA A 132 -38.10 -2.96 8.46
CA ALA A 132 -38.96 -2.92 9.63
C ALA A 132 -39.32 -4.32 10.14
N LEU A 133 -39.41 -5.31 9.25
CA LEU A 133 -39.61 -6.71 9.64
C LEU A 133 -38.38 -7.27 10.36
N LEU A 134 -37.17 -7.01 9.84
CA LEU A 134 -35.93 -7.44 10.49
C LEU A 134 -35.73 -6.76 11.84
N GLU A 135 -35.95 -5.45 11.92
CA GLU A 135 -35.84 -4.68 13.16
C GLU A 135 -36.82 -5.18 14.22
N ARG A 136 -38.04 -5.58 13.82
CA ARG A 136 -39.01 -6.21 14.72
C ARG A 136 -38.49 -7.51 15.32
N TRP A 137 -37.92 -8.39 14.49
CA TRP A 137 -37.33 -9.65 14.94
C TRP A 137 -36.09 -9.45 15.82
N GLN A 138 -35.23 -8.49 15.46
CA GLN A 138 -34.09 -8.09 16.28
C GLN A 138 -34.57 -7.62 17.66
N LYS A 139 -35.58 -6.74 17.68
CA LYS A 139 -36.13 -6.22 18.93
C LYS A 139 -36.77 -7.30 19.79
N ALA A 140 -37.53 -8.21 19.20
CA ALA A 140 -38.12 -9.36 19.91
C ALA A 140 -37.03 -10.25 20.53
N CYS A 141 -35.95 -10.53 19.80
CA CYS A 141 -34.81 -11.28 20.33
C CYS A 141 -34.14 -10.53 21.49
N GLU A 142 -33.87 -9.23 21.35
CA GLU A 142 -33.26 -8.41 22.39
C GLU A 142 -34.07 -8.40 23.69
N LEU A 143 -35.40 -8.26 23.60
CA LEU A 143 -36.31 -8.23 24.76
C LEU A 143 -36.26 -9.52 25.60
N CYS A 144 -35.92 -10.66 24.98
CA CYS A 144 -35.77 -11.93 25.69
C CYS A 144 -34.31 -12.34 25.91
N GLY A 145 -33.33 -11.46 25.64
CA GLY A 145 -31.91 -11.72 25.83
C GLY A 145 -31.30 -12.70 24.81
N LEU A 146 -31.96 -12.86 23.67
CA LEU A 146 -31.46 -13.58 22.49
C LEU A 146 -30.76 -12.59 21.53
N GLN A 147 -29.92 -13.12 20.64
CA GLN A 147 -29.21 -12.37 19.63
C GLN A 147 -29.53 -12.93 18.26
N LEU A 148 -30.19 -12.13 17.41
CA LEU A 148 -30.41 -12.47 16.01
C LEU A 148 -29.10 -12.31 15.23
N VAL A 149 -28.62 -13.39 14.61
CA VAL A 149 -27.28 -13.45 13.98
C VAL A 149 -27.29 -13.76 12.48
N GLY A 150 -28.41 -14.26 11.96
CA GLY A 150 -28.62 -14.55 10.55
C GLY A 150 -30.10 -14.59 10.21
N CYS A 151 -30.45 -14.22 8.99
CA CYS A 151 -31.82 -14.27 8.50
C CYS A 151 -31.85 -14.73 7.03
N THR A 152 -32.50 -15.86 6.75
CA THR A 152 -32.64 -16.43 5.41
C THR A 152 -34.12 -16.65 5.08
N PRO A 153 -34.55 -16.56 3.81
CA PRO A 153 -35.88 -17.03 3.43
C PRO A 153 -35.98 -18.57 3.43
N SER A 154 -37.19 -19.08 3.71
CA SER A 154 -37.53 -20.50 3.68
C SER A 154 -37.08 -21.19 2.39
N SER A 155 -37.26 -20.54 1.23
CA SER A 155 -36.88 -21.08 -0.07
C SER A 155 -35.39 -21.40 -0.19
N ILE A 156 -34.52 -20.54 0.38
CA ILE A 156 -33.07 -20.73 0.31
C ILE A 156 -32.64 -21.82 1.30
N ALA A 157 -33.28 -21.88 2.47
CA ALA A 157 -33.03 -22.94 3.43
C ALA A 157 -33.49 -24.32 2.90
N LEU A 158 -34.62 -24.40 2.20
CA LEU A 158 -35.08 -25.61 1.51
C LEU A 158 -34.14 -26.04 0.39
N ALA A 159 -33.56 -25.08 -0.34
CA ALA A 159 -32.58 -25.38 -1.39
C ALA A 159 -31.38 -26.17 -0.84
N GLU A 160 -30.91 -25.84 0.37
CA GLU A 160 -29.82 -26.56 1.01
C GLU A 160 -30.18 -28.02 1.31
N LEU A 161 -31.41 -28.24 1.80
CA LEU A 161 -31.91 -29.57 2.13
C LEU A 161 -31.97 -30.47 0.90
N VAL A 162 -32.58 -29.96 -0.18
CA VAL A 162 -32.71 -30.68 -1.45
C VAL A 162 -31.36 -30.85 -2.14
N GLY A 163 -30.49 -29.84 -2.11
CA GLY A 163 -29.15 -29.92 -2.69
C GLY A 163 -28.30 -31.03 -2.07
N ARG A 164 -28.51 -31.33 -0.78
CA ARG A 164 -27.85 -32.45 -0.09
C ARG A 164 -28.40 -33.80 -0.50
N GLU A 165 -29.72 -33.92 -0.59
CA GLU A 165 -30.37 -35.17 -0.98
C GLU A 165 -30.05 -35.57 -2.42
N LEU A 166 -30.04 -34.61 -3.34
CA LEU A 166 -29.67 -34.82 -4.73
C LEU A 166 -28.16 -35.11 -4.91
N GLY A 167 -27.33 -34.92 -3.87
CA GLY A 167 -25.89 -35.17 -3.92
C GLY A 167 -25.19 -34.31 -4.99
N PRO A 168 -24.00 -34.70 -5.50
CA PRO A 168 -23.27 -33.90 -6.49
C PRO A 168 -24.04 -33.66 -7.80
N SER A 169 -25.03 -34.50 -8.13
CA SER A 169 -25.84 -34.43 -9.35
C SER A 169 -26.66 -33.13 -9.47
N HIS A 170 -26.98 -32.44 -8.37
CA HIS A 170 -27.68 -31.14 -8.44
C HIS A 170 -26.82 -30.03 -9.07
N ARG A 171 -25.51 -30.25 -9.21
CA ARG A 171 -24.56 -29.31 -9.83
C ARG A 171 -24.39 -29.55 -11.33
N GLU A 172 -25.00 -30.58 -11.90
CA GLU A 172 -24.83 -31.01 -13.29
C GLU A 172 -25.84 -30.36 -14.27
N ARG A 173 -26.40 -29.18 -13.94
CA ARG A 173 -27.43 -28.48 -14.74
C ARG A 173 -28.71 -29.29 -14.94
N THR A 174 -29.26 -29.81 -13.86
CA THR A 174 -30.57 -30.49 -13.88
C THR A 174 -31.61 -29.57 -13.23
N PRO A 175 -32.35 -28.75 -14.01
CA PRO A 175 -33.34 -27.85 -13.45
C PRO A 175 -34.40 -28.66 -12.68
N THR A 176 -34.52 -28.37 -11.38
CA THR A 176 -35.30 -29.17 -10.43
C THR A 176 -36.36 -28.31 -9.79
N LEU A 177 -37.63 -28.73 -9.92
CA LEU A 177 -38.75 -28.11 -9.22
C LEU A 177 -38.88 -28.72 -7.82
N VAL A 178 -38.74 -27.89 -6.80
CA VAL A 178 -38.99 -28.24 -5.41
C VAL A 178 -40.37 -27.75 -5.01
N ILE A 179 -41.15 -28.62 -4.38
CA ILE A 179 -42.47 -28.30 -3.81
C ILE A 179 -42.41 -28.59 -2.33
N TYR A 180 -42.75 -27.64 -1.47
CA TYR A 180 -42.78 -27.80 -0.02
C TYR A 180 -44.08 -27.24 0.54
N GLY A 181 -44.64 -27.87 1.56
CA GLY A 181 -45.77 -27.33 2.30
C GLY A 181 -46.88 -28.34 2.54
N ASP A 182 -47.99 -27.86 3.07
CA ASP A 182 -49.15 -28.66 3.45
C ASP A 182 -50.34 -28.45 2.49
N GLU A 183 -51.50 -28.98 2.84
CA GLU A 183 -52.72 -28.87 2.04
C GLU A 183 -53.26 -27.43 1.92
N GLN A 184 -52.79 -26.49 2.76
CA GLN A 184 -53.27 -25.11 2.78
C GLN A 184 -52.31 -24.15 2.09
N ARG A 185 -51.01 -24.44 2.15
CA ARG A 185 -49.96 -23.62 1.58
C ARG A 185 -48.88 -24.47 0.93
N LEU A 186 -48.53 -24.10 -0.30
CA LEU A 186 -47.38 -24.63 -1.01
C LEU A 186 -46.37 -23.53 -1.28
N GLU A 187 -45.11 -23.86 -1.12
CA GLU A 187 -43.97 -23.10 -1.60
C GLU A 187 -43.36 -23.89 -2.76
N LEU A 188 -43.13 -23.21 -3.88
CA LEU A 188 -42.46 -23.79 -5.03
C LEU A 188 -41.15 -23.06 -5.25
N LEU A 189 -40.11 -23.81 -5.60
CA LEU A 189 -38.77 -23.31 -5.84
C LEU A 189 -38.17 -24.03 -7.04
N LEU A 190 -37.63 -23.28 -8.00
CA LEU A 190 -36.85 -23.85 -9.10
C LEU A 190 -35.37 -23.69 -8.78
N LEU A 191 -34.66 -24.81 -8.75
CA LEU A 191 -33.21 -24.87 -8.63
C LEU A 191 -32.59 -25.20 -9.98
N ASP A 192 -31.54 -24.48 -10.36
CA ASP A 192 -30.64 -24.87 -11.44
C ASP A 192 -29.19 -24.74 -10.96
N GLN A 193 -28.38 -25.79 -11.13
CA GLN A 193 -27.00 -25.86 -10.62
C GLN A 193 -26.91 -25.53 -9.11
N GLY A 194 -27.90 -25.94 -8.33
CA GLY A 194 -28.04 -25.59 -6.91
C GLY A 194 -28.38 -24.13 -6.62
N CYS A 195 -28.56 -23.30 -7.65
CA CYS A 195 -28.93 -21.90 -7.52
C CYS A 195 -30.46 -21.74 -7.64
N PRO A 196 -31.10 -21.00 -6.73
CA PRO A 196 -32.53 -20.74 -6.77
C PRO A 196 -32.86 -19.66 -7.82
N LEU A 197 -33.54 -20.06 -8.90
CA LEU A 197 -33.89 -19.17 -10.02
C LEU A 197 -35.30 -18.56 -9.88
N PHE A 198 -36.23 -19.35 -9.36
CA PHE A 198 -37.62 -18.95 -9.19
C PHE A 198 -38.11 -19.45 -7.84
N SER A 199 -38.92 -18.66 -7.15
CA SER A 199 -39.62 -19.14 -5.96
C SER A 199 -40.93 -18.38 -5.78
N THR A 200 -41.96 -19.07 -5.32
CA THR A 200 -43.32 -18.55 -5.17
C THR A 200 -44.04 -19.26 -4.03
N ASN A 201 -45.09 -18.64 -3.51
CA ASN A 201 -46.02 -19.26 -2.57
C ASN A 201 -47.43 -19.30 -3.17
N VAL A 202 -48.14 -20.38 -2.88
CA VAL A 202 -49.50 -20.64 -3.31
C VAL A 202 -50.34 -20.97 -2.09
N HIS A 203 -51.45 -20.26 -1.95
CA HIS A 203 -52.48 -20.60 -0.96
C HIS A 203 -53.55 -21.45 -1.65
N VAL A 204 -53.75 -22.67 -1.15
CA VAL A 204 -54.67 -23.66 -1.75
C VAL A 204 -56.14 -23.32 -1.42
N ARG A 205 -56.40 -22.63 -0.29
CA ARG A 205 -57.73 -22.21 0.18
C ARG A 205 -58.45 -21.16 -0.68
N VAL A 206 -57.96 -20.83 -1.88
CA VAL A 206 -58.69 -19.93 -2.78
C VAL A 206 -59.90 -20.70 -3.34
N GLU A 207 -61.09 -20.36 -2.85
CA GLU A 207 -62.37 -21.00 -3.16
C GLU A 207 -62.52 -21.32 -4.66
N GLY A 208 -62.69 -22.61 -4.98
CA GLY A 208 -63.05 -23.09 -6.32
C GLY A 208 -61.89 -23.44 -7.27
N GLN A 209 -60.63 -23.35 -6.85
CA GLN A 209 -59.48 -23.81 -7.66
C GLN A 209 -58.91 -25.13 -7.14
N SER A 210 -58.69 -26.08 -8.04
CA SER A 210 -58.00 -27.31 -7.71
C SER A 210 -56.49 -27.08 -7.60
N ILE A 211 -55.83 -27.80 -6.69
CA ILE A 211 -54.38 -27.70 -6.46
C ILE A 211 -53.58 -27.96 -7.74
N GLU A 212 -54.04 -28.86 -8.62
CA GLU A 212 -53.36 -29.15 -9.89
C GLU A 212 -53.31 -27.91 -10.78
N ARG A 213 -54.39 -27.13 -10.88
CA ARG A 213 -54.43 -25.91 -11.69
C ARG A 213 -53.49 -24.84 -11.15
N LEU A 214 -53.36 -24.76 -9.83
CA LEU A 214 -52.42 -23.84 -9.18
C LEU A 214 -50.98 -24.25 -9.49
N LEU A 215 -50.66 -25.54 -9.34
CA LEU A 215 -49.34 -26.09 -9.66
C LEU A 215 -48.99 -25.94 -11.14
N ASP A 216 -49.92 -26.20 -12.06
CA ASP A 216 -49.73 -26.00 -13.51
C ASP A 216 -49.39 -24.55 -13.84
N ARG A 217 -50.06 -23.59 -13.18
CA ARG A 217 -49.81 -22.16 -13.38
C ARG A 217 -48.40 -21.78 -12.92
N GLU A 218 -48.02 -22.21 -11.72
CA GLU A 218 -46.70 -21.90 -11.18
C GLU A 218 -45.57 -22.64 -11.91
N LEU A 219 -45.80 -23.89 -12.36
CA LEU A 219 -44.88 -24.62 -13.23
C LEU A 219 -44.61 -23.86 -14.52
N LYS A 220 -45.66 -23.34 -15.18
CA LYS A 220 -45.50 -22.51 -16.39
C LYS A 220 -44.69 -21.24 -16.11
N ARG A 221 -44.91 -20.57 -14.97
CA ARG A 221 -44.12 -19.39 -14.56
C ARG A 221 -42.66 -19.73 -14.30
N ALA A 222 -42.41 -20.86 -13.63
CA ALA A 222 -41.06 -21.38 -13.40
C ALA A 222 -40.36 -21.70 -14.73
N ALA A 223 -41.04 -22.39 -15.65
CA ALA A 223 -40.50 -22.71 -16.97
C ALA A 223 -40.18 -21.46 -17.82
N VAL A 224 -41.01 -20.42 -17.75
CA VAL A 224 -40.70 -19.13 -18.40
C VAL A 224 -39.44 -18.49 -17.80
N THR A 225 -39.28 -18.54 -16.47
CA THR A 225 -38.08 -18.01 -15.80
C THR A 225 -36.84 -18.82 -16.20
N LEU A 226 -36.95 -20.16 -16.23
CA LEU A 226 -35.88 -21.03 -16.71
C LEU A 226 -35.48 -20.68 -18.14
N ASN A 227 -36.44 -20.53 -19.05
CA ASN A 227 -36.15 -20.25 -20.46
C ASN A 227 -35.52 -18.86 -20.70
N GLN A 228 -35.72 -17.90 -19.79
CA GLN A 228 -34.98 -16.62 -19.80
C GLN A 228 -33.52 -16.83 -19.33
N VAL A 229 -33.30 -17.81 -18.45
CA VAL A 229 -31.97 -18.13 -17.92
C VAL A 229 -31.17 -19.05 -18.87
N GLU A 230 -31.83 -20.02 -19.48
CA GLU A 230 -31.24 -20.99 -20.37
C GLU A 230 -32.28 -21.33 -21.46
N PRO A 231 -32.21 -20.67 -22.63
CA PRO A 231 -33.17 -20.89 -23.70
C PRO A 231 -33.20 -22.35 -24.15
N GLY A 232 -34.40 -22.95 -24.16
CA GLY A 232 -34.60 -24.35 -24.52
C GLY A 232 -34.38 -25.36 -23.39
N ALA A 233 -34.00 -24.92 -22.18
CA ALA A 233 -33.96 -25.79 -21.02
C ALA A 233 -35.38 -26.10 -20.52
N GLU A 234 -35.56 -27.33 -20.04
CA GLU A 234 -36.80 -27.80 -19.43
C GLU A 234 -36.56 -28.19 -17.97
N ILE A 235 -37.65 -28.19 -17.19
CA ILE A 235 -37.61 -28.66 -15.81
C ILE A 235 -37.50 -30.20 -15.85
N ALA A 236 -36.30 -30.68 -15.58
CA ALA A 236 -35.89 -32.06 -15.79
C ALA A 236 -36.46 -33.02 -14.74
N GLN A 237 -36.66 -32.54 -13.51
CA GLN A 237 -37.16 -33.36 -12.40
C GLN A 237 -37.87 -32.52 -11.34
N ALA A 238 -38.51 -33.20 -10.39
CA ALA A 238 -39.13 -32.56 -9.24
C ALA A 238 -38.81 -33.26 -7.92
N VAL A 239 -38.86 -32.50 -6.82
CA VAL A 239 -38.67 -33.00 -5.46
C VAL A 239 -39.81 -32.48 -4.59
N LEU A 240 -40.56 -33.38 -3.98
CA LEU A 240 -41.59 -33.02 -3.00
C LEU A 240 -40.98 -33.06 -1.60
N CYS A 241 -41.07 -31.99 -0.83
CA CYS A 241 -40.60 -31.92 0.56
C CYS A 241 -41.80 -31.91 1.52
N GLY A 242 -41.91 -32.94 2.34
CA GLY A 242 -43.02 -33.10 3.28
C GLY A 242 -44.17 -33.95 2.71
N GLN A 243 -45.27 -34.03 3.47
CA GLN A 243 -46.39 -34.90 3.15
C GLN A 243 -47.53 -34.11 2.50
N ASN A 244 -47.64 -34.16 1.18
CA ASN A 244 -48.78 -33.60 0.44
C ASN A 244 -49.22 -34.58 -0.66
N THR A 245 -50.30 -35.31 -0.40
CA THR A 245 -50.81 -36.37 -1.28
C THR A 245 -51.32 -35.83 -2.61
N ALA A 246 -51.91 -34.64 -2.63
CA ALA A 246 -52.44 -34.05 -3.84
C ALA A 246 -51.32 -33.49 -4.75
N ALA A 247 -50.27 -32.93 -4.16
CA ALA A 247 -49.06 -32.56 -4.90
C ALA A 247 -48.34 -33.80 -5.45
N ALA A 248 -48.23 -34.88 -4.67
CA ALA A 248 -47.67 -36.15 -5.13
C ALA A 248 -48.45 -36.73 -6.32
N ALA A 249 -49.78 -36.77 -6.24
CA ALA A 249 -50.63 -37.23 -7.34
C ALA A 249 -50.48 -36.36 -8.61
N TRP A 250 -50.31 -35.04 -8.44
CA TRP A 250 -50.01 -34.16 -9.58
C TRP A 250 -48.62 -34.44 -10.18
N LEU A 251 -47.61 -34.68 -9.34
CA LEU A 251 -46.27 -35.03 -9.78
C LEU A 251 -46.22 -36.36 -10.54
N ASP A 252 -47.01 -37.37 -10.13
CA ASP A 252 -47.15 -38.63 -10.86
C ASP A 252 -47.67 -38.44 -12.29
N VAL A 253 -48.54 -37.44 -12.51
CA VAL A 253 -49.09 -37.13 -13.83
C VAL A 253 -48.09 -36.31 -14.68
N VAL A 254 -47.45 -35.30 -14.08
CA VAL A 254 -46.63 -34.32 -14.83
C VAL A 254 -45.17 -34.76 -15.00
N PHE A 255 -44.60 -35.37 -13.98
CA PHE A 255 -43.19 -35.80 -13.96
C PHE A 255 -43.02 -37.31 -14.07
N ALA A 256 -44.09 -38.10 -13.90
CA ALA A 256 -44.05 -39.56 -13.94
C ALA A 256 -43.00 -40.15 -12.99
N ASP A 257 -41.94 -40.77 -13.50
CA ASP A 257 -40.83 -41.34 -12.73
C ASP A 257 -39.70 -40.34 -12.43
N ARG A 258 -39.81 -39.10 -12.92
CA ARG A 258 -38.80 -38.03 -12.75
C ARG A 258 -39.05 -37.16 -11.52
N TRP A 259 -39.68 -37.70 -10.48
CA TRP A 259 -39.80 -37.00 -9.21
C TRP A 259 -39.47 -37.91 -8.03
N SER A 260 -39.06 -37.30 -6.92
CA SER A 260 -38.73 -38.00 -5.68
C SER A 260 -39.32 -37.27 -4.47
N LEU A 261 -39.54 -38.03 -3.40
CA LEU A 261 -39.93 -37.48 -2.10
C LEU A 261 -38.67 -37.21 -1.29
N CYS A 262 -38.56 -36.00 -0.75
CA CYS A 262 -37.49 -35.58 0.12
C CYS A 262 -37.72 -36.14 1.52
N HIS A 263 -36.84 -37.05 1.95
CA HIS A 263 -36.91 -37.70 3.26
C HIS A 263 -35.73 -37.31 4.16
N PRO A 264 -35.55 -36.02 4.47
CA PRO A 264 -34.34 -35.52 5.15
C PRO A 264 -34.20 -36.05 6.58
N LEU A 265 -35.31 -36.49 7.18
CA LEU A 265 -35.35 -37.09 8.50
C LEU A 265 -34.94 -38.59 8.47
N GLU A 266 -35.15 -39.26 7.34
CA GLU A 266 -34.80 -40.66 7.13
C GLU A 266 -33.37 -40.82 6.58
N THR A 267 -32.84 -39.80 5.91
CA THR A 267 -31.41 -39.73 5.49
C THR A 267 -30.46 -39.37 6.65
N SER A 268 -30.89 -39.55 7.90
CA SER A 268 -30.09 -39.26 9.10
C SER A 268 -28.84 -40.15 9.16
N GLY A 269 -27.73 -39.64 8.63
CA GLY A 269 -26.39 -40.23 8.73
C GLY A 269 -25.55 -39.63 9.87
N GLU A 270 -24.23 -39.85 9.87
CA GLU A 270 -23.31 -39.26 10.87
C GLU A 270 -23.40 -37.72 10.94
N THR A 271 -23.83 -37.08 9.84
CA THR A 271 -23.95 -35.63 9.67
C THR A 271 -25.25 -35.01 10.19
N LEU A 272 -26.31 -35.78 10.46
CA LEU A 272 -27.57 -35.28 11.01
C LEU A 272 -28.13 -36.23 12.07
N GLN A 273 -28.13 -35.79 13.32
CA GLN A 273 -28.75 -36.50 14.45
C GLN A 273 -29.97 -35.75 14.95
N ILE A 274 -31.08 -36.47 15.17
CA ILE A 274 -32.32 -35.89 15.68
C ILE A 274 -32.70 -36.61 16.97
N ARG A 275 -32.78 -35.84 18.07
CA ARG A 275 -33.04 -36.36 19.43
C ARG A 275 -34.38 -35.88 20.01
N CYS A 276 -35.24 -35.30 19.18
CA CYS A 276 -36.57 -34.83 19.54
C CYS A 276 -37.65 -35.44 18.64
N ASP A 277 -38.91 -35.10 18.91
CA ASP A 277 -40.03 -35.47 18.06
C ASP A 277 -39.87 -34.88 16.66
N THR A 278 -39.89 -35.74 15.64
CA THR A 278 -39.72 -35.37 14.24
C THR A 278 -40.97 -34.72 13.64
N SER A 279 -42.14 -34.92 14.24
CA SER A 279 -43.42 -34.38 13.74
C SER A 279 -43.51 -32.85 13.80
N LEU A 280 -42.69 -32.23 14.66
CA LEU A 280 -42.63 -30.78 14.83
C LEU A 280 -41.51 -30.11 14.03
N ILE A 281 -40.62 -30.89 13.41
CA ILE A 281 -39.44 -30.35 12.74
C ILE A 281 -39.85 -29.61 11.47
N SER A 282 -39.42 -28.36 11.42
CA SER A 282 -39.48 -27.54 10.21
C SER A 282 -38.35 -27.92 9.25
N LEU A 283 -38.70 -28.30 8.02
CA LEU A 283 -37.71 -28.61 6.98
C LEU A 283 -36.88 -27.38 6.58
N PRO A 284 -37.44 -26.16 6.45
CA PRO A 284 -36.63 -24.95 6.27
C PRO A 284 -35.69 -24.67 7.45
N ALA A 285 -36.13 -24.84 8.70
CA ALA A 285 -35.25 -24.67 9.86
C ALA A 285 -34.09 -25.67 9.84
N LEU A 286 -34.36 -26.93 9.49
CA LEU A 286 -33.35 -27.96 9.35
C LEU A 286 -32.35 -27.64 8.22
N GLY A 287 -32.85 -27.17 7.07
CA GLY A 287 -32.02 -26.72 5.96
C GLY A 287 -31.09 -25.56 6.36
N MET A 288 -31.59 -24.61 7.16
CA MET A 288 -30.75 -23.53 7.70
C MET A 288 -29.66 -24.05 8.65
N ALA A 289 -29.97 -25.03 9.51
CA ALA A 289 -28.98 -25.68 10.37
C ALA A 289 -27.85 -26.31 9.54
N LEU A 290 -28.22 -27.04 8.50
CA LEU A 290 -27.30 -27.74 7.60
C LEU A 290 -26.44 -26.77 6.78
N ALA A 291 -27.02 -25.65 6.33
CA ALA A 291 -26.30 -24.59 5.63
C ALA A 291 -25.19 -23.98 6.51
N GLN A 292 -25.46 -23.85 7.81
CA GLN A 292 -24.49 -23.32 8.77
C GLN A 292 -23.35 -24.30 9.09
N SER A 293 -23.57 -25.61 8.89
CA SER A 293 -22.54 -26.66 9.03
C SER A 293 -21.62 -26.73 7.82
N GLN A 294 -22.18 -27.01 6.63
CA GLN A 294 -21.45 -27.15 5.37
C GLN A 294 -22.34 -26.79 4.18
N PRO A 295 -22.34 -25.55 3.70
CA PRO A 295 -23.27 -25.12 2.65
C PRO A 295 -23.01 -25.87 1.32
N HIS A 296 -24.07 -26.44 0.75
CA HIS A 296 -24.08 -27.09 -0.57
C HIS A 296 -24.59 -26.17 -1.67
N VAL A 297 -25.49 -25.24 -1.31
CA VAL A 297 -26.06 -24.23 -2.21
C VAL A 297 -25.60 -22.81 -1.82
N PRO A 298 -25.68 -21.82 -2.73
CA PRO A 298 -25.39 -20.43 -2.38
C PRO A 298 -26.34 -19.89 -1.31
N GLY A 299 -25.78 -19.41 -0.20
CA GLY A 299 -26.56 -18.83 0.89
C GLY A 299 -26.98 -17.37 0.66
N LEU A 300 -27.98 -16.96 1.44
CA LEU A 300 -28.48 -15.59 1.52
C LEU A 300 -28.64 -15.22 2.99
N ASP A 301 -28.12 -14.07 3.40
CA ASP A 301 -28.23 -13.59 4.78
C ASP A 301 -28.57 -12.11 4.82
N PHE A 302 -29.82 -11.80 5.16
CA PHE A 302 -30.27 -10.42 5.27
C PHE A 302 -29.64 -9.67 6.45
N LEU A 303 -29.09 -10.35 7.46
CA LEU A 303 -28.35 -9.64 8.52
C LEU A 303 -26.91 -9.33 8.13
N ARG A 304 -26.35 -10.07 7.17
CA ARG A 304 -24.99 -9.89 6.67
C ARG A 304 -25.00 -9.85 5.13
N PRO A 305 -25.72 -8.88 4.54
CA PRO A 305 -25.83 -8.78 3.09
C PRO A 305 -24.45 -8.56 2.48
N ARG A 306 -24.24 -9.05 1.26
CA ARG A 306 -22.99 -8.81 0.51
C ARG A 306 -22.79 -7.31 0.32
N ARG A 307 -21.66 -6.79 0.78
CA ARG A 307 -21.26 -5.38 0.65
C ARG A 307 -19.98 -5.26 -0.16
N ARG A 308 -19.80 -4.10 -0.80
CA ARG A 308 -18.55 -3.77 -1.47
C ARG A 308 -17.42 -3.85 -0.46
N VAL A 309 -16.48 -4.75 -0.71
CA VAL A 309 -15.22 -4.77 0.02
C VAL A 309 -14.38 -3.63 -0.54
N GLU A 310 -14.24 -2.54 0.20
CA GLU A 310 -13.30 -1.48 -0.14
C GLU A 310 -11.90 -2.12 -0.22
N GLN A 311 -11.32 -2.17 -1.42
CA GLN A 311 -9.94 -2.56 -1.56
C GLN A 311 -9.11 -1.53 -0.80
N ARG A 312 -8.54 -1.94 0.33
CA ARG A 312 -7.73 -1.08 1.19
C ARG A 312 -6.68 -0.39 0.33
N ASP A 313 -6.75 0.92 0.25
CA ASP A 313 -5.90 1.71 -0.62
C ASP A 313 -4.43 1.61 -0.17
N TRP A 314 -3.69 0.74 -0.85
CA TRP A 314 -2.27 0.50 -0.58
C TRP A 314 -1.40 1.72 -0.94
N SER A 315 -1.92 2.71 -1.67
CA SER A 315 -1.14 3.90 -2.06
C SER A 315 -0.63 4.67 -0.83
N ARG A 316 -1.48 4.83 0.20
CA ARG A 316 -1.11 5.49 1.45
C ARG A 316 -0.09 4.68 2.25
N TRP A 317 -0.23 3.36 2.26
CA TRP A 317 0.71 2.46 2.95
C TRP A 317 2.07 2.38 2.25
N LYS A 318 2.10 2.45 0.91
CA LYS A 318 3.34 2.56 0.13
C LYS A 318 4.08 3.87 0.43
N LEU A 319 3.36 4.98 0.57
CA LEU A 319 3.94 6.27 0.93
C LEU A 319 4.53 6.24 2.35
N ILE A 320 3.80 5.69 3.33
CA ILE A 320 4.30 5.51 4.70
C ILE A 320 5.54 4.61 4.72
N ALA A 321 5.51 3.47 4.02
CA ALA A 321 6.65 2.57 3.92
C ALA A 321 7.87 3.24 3.26
N GLY A 322 7.65 4.07 2.24
CA GLY A 322 8.69 4.87 1.60
C GLY A 322 9.32 5.89 2.55
N VAL A 323 8.52 6.60 3.34
CA VAL A 323 9.02 7.55 4.35
C VAL A 323 9.84 6.83 5.42
N VAL A 324 9.34 5.70 5.94
CA VAL A 324 10.07 4.91 6.94
C VAL A 324 11.42 4.42 6.38
N ALA A 325 11.45 3.92 5.15
CA ALA A 325 12.68 3.50 4.49
C ALA A 325 13.68 4.67 4.34
N ALA A 326 13.20 5.85 3.92
CA ALA A 326 14.05 7.05 3.78
C ALA A 326 14.64 7.51 5.13
N VAL A 327 13.84 7.51 6.20
CA VAL A 327 14.32 7.82 7.56
C VAL A 327 15.37 6.82 8.02
N LEU A 328 15.17 5.53 7.74
CA LEU A 328 16.12 4.48 8.12
C LEU A 328 17.46 4.63 7.37
N VAL A 329 17.42 4.98 6.08
CA VAL A 329 18.64 5.33 5.31
C VAL A 329 19.33 6.55 5.89
N LEU A 330 18.60 7.60 6.26
CA LEU A 330 19.18 8.79 6.89
C LEU A 330 19.82 8.48 8.24
N LEU A 331 19.19 7.62 9.07
CA LEU A 331 19.76 7.20 10.36
C LEU A 331 21.04 6.38 10.18
N VAL A 332 21.08 5.48 9.19
CA VAL A 332 22.29 4.71 8.87
C VAL A 332 23.40 5.63 8.35
N ALA A 333 23.08 6.57 7.45
CA ALA A 333 24.03 7.55 6.94
C ALA A 333 24.54 8.49 8.04
N TYR A 334 23.67 8.89 8.98
CA TYR A 334 24.06 9.70 10.12
C TYR A 334 24.96 8.93 11.09
N GLY A 335 24.65 7.66 11.37
CA GLY A 335 25.49 6.79 12.20
C GLY A 335 26.87 6.53 11.58
N SER A 336 26.95 6.34 10.27
CA SER A 336 28.23 6.20 9.57
C SER A 336 29.03 7.50 9.57
N TYR A 337 28.37 8.65 9.40
CA TYR A 337 28.99 9.97 9.51
C TYR A 337 29.59 10.22 10.91
N LEU A 338 28.86 9.88 11.98
CA LEU A 338 29.38 9.97 13.34
C LEU A 338 30.59 9.05 13.58
N SER A 339 30.56 7.84 13.02
CA SER A 339 31.68 6.90 13.13
C SER A 339 32.92 7.41 12.38
N TYR A 340 32.74 8.04 11.22
CA TYR A 340 33.81 8.66 10.45
C TYR A 340 34.44 9.85 11.21
N LEU A 341 33.62 10.69 11.85
CA LEU A 341 34.11 11.78 12.69
C LEU A 341 34.97 11.29 13.86
N GLY A 342 34.59 10.19 14.50
CA GLY A 342 35.38 9.58 15.57
C GLY A 342 36.78 9.14 15.10
N GLY A 343 36.86 8.53 13.90
CA GLY A 343 38.16 8.18 13.29
C GLY A 343 39.03 9.40 12.99
N LEU A 344 38.42 10.52 12.58
CA LEU A 344 39.15 11.77 12.34
C LEU A 344 39.74 12.36 13.63
N GLU A 345 39.07 12.23 14.77
CA GLU A 345 39.61 12.68 16.06
C GLU A 345 40.83 11.84 16.48
N ASP A 346 40.76 10.52 16.30
CA ASP A 346 41.88 9.63 16.52
C ASP A 346 43.07 9.96 15.60
N ASP A 347 42.81 10.25 14.32
CA ASP A 347 43.81 10.68 13.36
C ASP A 347 44.43 12.03 13.74
N VAL A 348 43.62 13.00 14.19
CA VAL A 348 44.11 14.30 14.68
C VAL A 348 45.01 14.11 15.90
N LEU A 349 44.63 13.23 16.83
CA LEU A 349 45.44 12.90 18.00
C LEU A 349 46.76 12.22 17.59
N ALA A 350 46.70 11.26 16.67
CA ALA A 350 47.88 10.56 16.16
C ALA A 350 48.82 11.52 15.40
N LEU A 351 48.28 12.41 14.57
CA LEU A 351 49.04 13.43 13.83
C LEU A 351 49.66 14.46 14.77
N LYS A 352 48.94 14.92 15.80
CA LYS A 352 49.51 15.80 16.84
C LYS A 352 50.68 15.14 17.56
N LYS A 353 50.54 13.86 17.92
CA LYS A 353 51.62 13.10 18.54
C LYS A 353 52.82 13.00 17.60
N ARG A 354 52.59 12.66 16.33
CA ARG A 354 53.65 12.57 15.32
C ARG A 354 54.30 13.91 15.03
N GLN A 355 53.55 15.01 15.08
CA GLN A 355 54.09 16.36 14.99
C GLN A 355 54.97 16.68 16.19
N ALA A 356 54.56 16.34 17.41
CA ALA A 356 55.38 16.52 18.60
C ALA A 356 56.69 15.71 18.53
N ASP A 357 56.61 14.45 18.11
CA ASP A 357 57.79 13.58 17.91
C ASP A 357 58.72 14.14 16.81
N LEU A 358 58.16 14.58 15.68
CA LEU A 358 58.94 15.20 14.61
C LEU A 358 59.56 16.52 15.06
N GLN A 359 58.84 17.34 15.82
CA GLN A 359 59.35 18.59 16.35
C GLN A 359 60.47 18.35 17.36
N GLN A 360 60.38 17.28 18.16
CA GLN A 360 61.47 16.81 19.02
C GLN A 360 62.67 16.35 18.20
N THR A 361 62.46 15.58 17.13
CA THR A 361 63.53 15.15 16.22
C THR A 361 64.19 16.34 15.52
N LEU A 362 63.41 17.34 15.11
CA LEU A 362 63.92 18.57 14.50
C LEU A 362 64.71 19.42 15.51
N THR A 363 64.26 19.56 16.75
CA THR A 363 65.04 20.26 17.79
C THR A 363 66.32 19.52 18.14
N ALA A 364 66.30 18.18 18.17
CA ALA A 364 67.50 17.38 18.32
C ALA A 364 68.46 17.49 17.11
N GLY A 365 67.93 17.69 15.90
CA GLY A 365 68.69 17.83 14.66
C GLY A 365 69.12 19.26 14.30
N ALA A 366 68.57 20.29 14.98
CA ALA A 366 68.87 21.70 14.75
C ALA A 366 70.37 22.07 14.76
N PRO A 367 71.23 21.48 15.63
CA PRO A 367 72.67 21.76 15.59
C PRO A 367 73.34 21.33 14.27
N GLY A 368 72.77 20.31 13.60
CA GLY A 368 73.27 19.80 12.33
C GLY A 368 72.89 20.67 11.14
N GLU A 369 71.66 21.20 11.09
CA GLU A 369 71.23 22.11 10.02
C GLU A 369 71.91 23.48 10.10
N GLU A 370 72.15 24.01 11.29
CA GLU A 370 72.83 25.29 11.46
C GLU A 370 74.28 25.23 10.96
N SER A 371 74.94 24.08 11.20
CA SER A 371 76.29 23.81 10.69
C SER A 371 76.31 23.69 9.16
N ALA A 372 75.30 23.05 8.55
CA ALA A 372 75.23 22.88 7.09
C ALA A 372 74.91 24.20 6.35
N ARG A 373 74.02 25.04 6.90
CA ARG A 373 73.66 26.33 6.28
C ARG A 373 74.80 27.34 6.28
N LEU A 374 75.63 27.36 7.32
CA LEU A 374 76.81 28.22 7.36
C LEU A 374 77.83 27.88 6.27
N ILE A 375 77.90 26.62 5.84
CA ILE A 375 78.80 26.16 4.78
C ILE A 375 78.25 26.53 3.40
N GLU A 376 76.93 26.36 3.17
CA GLU A 376 76.31 26.61 1.87
C GLU A 376 76.20 28.12 1.52
N ASP A 377 75.92 28.98 2.50
CA ASP A 377 75.80 30.43 2.29
C ASP A 377 77.17 31.07 1.96
N TRP A 378 78.24 30.50 2.49
CA TRP A 378 79.60 30.89 2.16
C TRP A 378 79.98 30.49 0.71
N GLU A 379 79.58 29.30 0.25
CA GLU A 379 79.90 28.85 -1.11
C GLU A 379 79.11 29.61 -2.19
N GLN A 380 77.83 29.95 -1.95
CA GLN A 380 76.97 30.53 -2.98
C GLN A 380 77.12 32.05 -3.18
N THR A 381 77.76 32.77 -2.26
CA THR A 381 77.80 34.25 -2.29
C THR A 381 79.04 34.84 -2.98
N ARG A 382 79.92 34.01 -3.55
CA ARG A 382 81.15 34.47 -4.19
C ARG A 382 80.90 35.06 -5.60
N SER A 383 81.02 36.38 -5.74
CA SER A 383 80.99 37.08 -7.04
C SER A 383 82.42 37.33 -7.56
N ASP A 384 82.71 37.06 -8.85
CA ASP A 384 84.02 37.29 -9.47
C ASP A 384 84.27 38.79 -9.75
N PRO A 385 85.20 39.45 -9.04
CA PRO A 385 85.44 40.90 -9.16
C PRO A 385 86.02 41.32 -10.52
N LEU A 386 86.60 40.39 -11.28
CA LEU A 386 87.26 40.71 -12.55
C LEU A 386 86.26 40.93 -13.68
N GLN A 387 85.19 40.13 -13.74
CA GLN A 387 84.13 40.34 -14.72
C GLN A 387 83.44 41.69 -14.52
N PHE A 388 83.30 42.11 -13.27
CA PHE A 388 82.70 43.38 -12.92
C PHE A 388 83.50 44.58 -13.50
N LEU A 389 84.82 44.56 -13.38
CA LEU A 389 85.68 45.64 -13.91
C LEU A 389 85.58 45.77 -15.43
N ILE A 390 85.41 44.64 -16.13
CA ILE A 390 85.22 44.64 -17.58
C ILE A 390 83.91 45.35 -17.94
N GLN A 391 82.82 45.01 -17.24
CA GLN A 391 81.51 45.62 -17.47
C GLN A 391 81.48 47.13 -17.18
N LEU A 392 82.20 47.58 -16.15
CA LEU A 392 82.32 49.00 -15.84
C LEU A 392 83.09 49.76 -16.93
N LYS A 393 84.14 49.14 -17.49
CA LYS A 393 84.91 49.74 -18.59
C LYS A 393 84.06 49.89 -19.85
N GLU A 394 83.29 48.86 -20.20
CA GLU A 394 82.42 48.88 -21.39
C GLU A 394 81.30 49.92 -21.29
N SER A 395 80.88 50.26 -20.08
CA SER A 395 79.83 51.25 -19.81
C SER A 395 80.32 52.68 -19.56
N SER A 396 81.63 52.94 -19.71
CA SER A 396 82.22 54.27 -19.54
C SER A 396 82.60 54.92 -20.88
N PRO A 397 82.49 56.26 -21.02
CA PRO A 397 82.94 56.98 -22.22
C PRO A 397 84.44 56.80 -22.47
N GLU A 398 84.89 57.07 -23.71
CA GLU A 398 86.31 57.06 -24.06
C GLU A 398 87.15 57.94 -23.11
N THR A 399 88.31 57.42 -22.71
CA THR A 399 89.16 57.97 -21.64
C THR A 399 89.73 59.36 -21.93
N ASP A 400 89.63 59.86 -23.16
CA ASP A 400 90.03 61.21 -23.50
C ASP A 400 89.01 62.26 -23.03
N ARG A 401 87.80 61.86 -22.64
CA ARG A 401 86.74 62.75 -22.15
C ARG A 401 86.66 62.82 -20.63
N LEU A 402 86.94 61.72 -19.94
CA LEU A 402 87.00 61.66 -18.48
C LEU A 402 87.96 60.57 -17.99
N TYR A 403 88.45 60.72 -16.76
CA TYR A 403 89.26 59.70 -16.09
C TYR A 403 88.88 59.55 -14.60
N PHE A 404 88.97 58.33 -14.09
CA PHE A 404 88.83 58.03 -12.67
C PHE A 404 90.18 58.18 -11.95
N ARG A 405 90.17 58.85 -10.81
CA ARG A 405 91.30 58.94 -9.87
C ARG A 405 91.26 57.83 -8.84
N SER A 406 90.07 57.40 -8.45
CA SER A 406 89.89 56.31 -7.49
C SER A 406 88.66 55.49 -7.87
N LEU A 407 88.77 54.17 -7.65
CA LEU A 407 87.69 53.22 -7.80
C LEU A 407 87.83 52.11 -6.76
N LYS A 408 86.77 51.86 -5.99
CA LYS A 408 86.69 50.81 -4.97
C LYS A 408 85.50 49.90 -5.27
N LEU A 409 85.74 48.60 -5.23
CA LEU A 409 84.75 47.54 -5.42
C LEU A 409 84.57 46.79 -4.11
N ILE A 410 83.33 46.73 -3.64
CA ILE A 410 83.00 46.09 -2.37
C ILE A 410 81.94 45.01 -2.64
N PRO A 411 82.32 43.71 -2.59
CA PRO A 411 81.34 42.64 -2.71
C PRO A 411 80.41 42.72 -1.49
N GLN A 412 79.11 42.71 -1.75
CA GLN A 412 78.07 42.78 -0.72
C GLN A 412 77.21 41.53 -0.79
N ALA A 413 76.74 41.09 0.39
CA ALA A 413 75.66 40.13 0.49
C ALA A 413 74.31 40.88 0.38
N GLY A 414 73.28 40.23 -0.15
CA GLY A 414 71.96 40.83 -0.39
C GLY A 414 71.76 41.37 -1.81
N GLY A 415 70.69 42.15 -2.03
CA GLY A 415 70.24 42.57 -3.38
C GLY A 415 71.19 43.47 -4.19
N VAL A 416 72.32 43.86 -3.61
CA VAL A 416 73.42 44.55 -4.30
C VAL A 416 74.55 43.55 -4.49
N GLN A 417 74.87 43.27 -5.75
CA GLN A 417 75.93 42.33 -6.10
C GLN A 417 77.31 42.94 -5.82
N MET A 418 77.48 44.23 -6.12
CA MET A 418 78.74 44.95 -5.94
C MET A 418 78.44 46.44 -5.74
N ARG A 419 79.02 47.07 -4.70
CA ARG A 419 79.02 48.53 -4.58
C ARG A 419 80.31 49.10 -5.15
N VAL A 420 80.19 50.16 -5.95
CA VAL A 420 81.28 50.89 -6.59
C VAL A 420 81.29 52.32 -6.12
N ASN A 421 82.40 52.71 -5.51
CA ASN A 421 82.65 54.09 -5.14
C ASN A 421 83.90 54.59 -5.88
N GLY A 422 83.82 55.75 -6.51
CA GLY A 422 84.93 56.35 -7.23
C GLY A 422 84.85 57.86 -7.35
N SER A 423 85.92 58.46 -7.84
CA SER A 423 86.02 59.91 -8.05
C SER A 423 86.87 60.20 -9.27
N GLY A 424 86.55 61.23 -10.06
CA GLY A 424 87.24 61.52 -11.30
C GLY A 424 87.08 62.96 -11.81
N ASN A 425 87.66 63.20 -12.97
CA ASN A 425 87.63 64.49 -13.67
C ASN A 425 87.15 64.32 -15.12
N ALA A 426 86.48 65.33 -15.66
CA ALA A 426 85.91 65.34 -17.02
C ALA A 426 86.13 66.69 -17.74
N ARG A 427 86.18 66.64 -19.09
CA ARG A 427 86.34 67.84 -19.95
C ARG A 427 85.09 68.70 -19.96
N GLN A 428 83.93 68.07 -20.13
CA GLN A 428 82.63 68.74 -20.11
C GLN A 428 81.71 68.12 -19.06
N ARG A 429 80.81 68.93 -18.50
CA ARG A 429 79.80 68.43 -17.57
C ARG A 429 78.91 67.35 -18.18
N SER A 430 78.60 67.48 -19.47
CA SER A 430 77.78 66.51 -20.23
C SER A 430 78.41 65.12 -20.30
N ASP A 431 79.74 65.01 -20.26
CA ASP A 431 80.43 63.72 -20.33
C ASP A 431 80.17 62.87 -19.06
N VAL A 432 80.11 63.52 -17.89
CA VAL A 432 79.77 62.86 -16.62
C VAL A 432 78.30 62.45 -16.60
N GLU A 433 77.42 63.36 -17.02
CA GLU A 433 75.97 63.09 -17.08
C GLU A 433 75.63 61.99 -18.10
N GLN A 434 76.44 61.83 -19.15
CA GLN A 434 76.34 60.72 -20.08
C GLN A 434 76.82 59.40 -19.46
N MET A 435 77.96 59.41 -18.76
CA MET A 435 78.46 58.22 -18.06
C MET A 435 77.46 57.72 -17.01
N TYR A 436 76.87 58.62 -16.21
CA TYR A 436 75.87 58.20 -15.22
C TYR A 436 74.65 57.56 -15.87
N ARG A 437 74.16 58.11 -16.99
CA ARG A 437 73.08 57.50 -17.76
C ARG A 437 73.47 56.13 -18.31
N GLN A 438 74.67 55.99 -18.88
CA GLN A 438 75.13 54.70 -19.41
C GLN A 438 75.28 53.64 -18.33
N LEU A 439 75.74 54.02 -17.14
CA LEU A 439 75.78 53.12 -16.00
C LEU A 439 74.36 52.71 -15.59
N GLU A 440 73.43 53.66 -15.49
CA GLU A 440 72.03 53.36 -15.18
C GLU A 440 71.38 52.41 -16.20
N GLU A 441 71.62 52.64 -17.49
CA GLU A 441 71.15 51.77 -18.57
C GLU A 441 71.73 50.36 -18.48
N ASN A 442 72.97 50.21 -17.99
CA ASN A 442 73.65 48.93 -17.82
C ASN A 442 73.40 48.27 -16.45
N GLY A 443 72.34 48.68 -15.74
CA GLY A 443 71.86 48.01 -14.52
C GLY A 443 72.50 48.50 -13.23
N PHE A 444 73.25 49.60 -13.27
CA PHE A 444 73.75 50.25 -12.07
C PHE A 444 72.73 51.20 -11.50
N ARG A 445 72.55 51.18 -10.18
CA ARG A 445 71.86 52.28 -9.50
C ARG A 445 72.87 53.32 -9.09
N VAL A 446 73.02 54.34 -9.94
CA VAL A 446 73.92 55.47 -9.69
C VAL A 446 73.24 56.47 -8.76
N ARG A 447 73.98 56.97 -7.78
CA ARG A 447 73.57 58.06 -6.89
C ARG A 447 74.35 59.30 -7.29
N ALA A 448 73.78 60.10 -8.17
CA ALA A 448 74.45 61.28 -8.70
C ALA A 448 74.81 62.26 -7.57
N LYS A 449 76.08 62.64 -7.51
CA LYS A 449 76.60 63.71 -6.64
C LYS A 449 76.84 64.98 -7.45
N ALA A 450 76.97 66.12 -6.73
CA ALA A 450 77.21 67.41 -7.36
C ALA A 450 78.47 67.38 -8.26
N ILE A 451 78.34 67.93 -9.47
CA ILE A 451 79.46 68.08 -10.41
C ILE A 451 79.95 69.52 -10.30
N ASP A 452 81.12 69.69 -9.70
CA ASP A 452 81.71 70.99 -9.44
C ASP A 452 82.79 71.32 -10.48
N ARG A 453 82.89 72.60 -10.87
CA ARG A 453 83.96 73.09 -11.73
C ARG A 453 85.09 73.66 -10.88
N LEU A 454 86.28 73.09 -11.00
CA LEU A 454 87.49 73.48 -10.26
C LEU A 454 88.62 73.80 -11.24
N ASN A 455 89.22 75.00 -11.13
CA ASN A 455 90.29 75.48 -12.01
C ASN A 455 91.67 74.84 -11.74
N ARG A 456 91.71 73.59 -11.26
CA ARG A 456 92.97 72.91 -10.91
C ARG A 456 93.60 72.17 -12.11
N ASP A 457 92.76 71.68 -13.03
CA ASP A 457 93.12 70.97 -14.25
C ASP A 457 92.41 71.68 -15.43
N PRO A 458 93.13 72.44 -16.28
CA PRO A 458 92.51 73.25 -17.33
C PRO A 458 91.80 72.42 -18.39
N ASP A 459 92.30 71.21 -18.66
CA ASP A 459 91.76 70.34 -19.71
C ASP A 459 90.54 69.54 -19.21
N TYR A 460 90.50 69.20 -17.91
CA TYR A 460 89.39 68.47 -17.27
C TYR A 460 88.85 69.22 -16.04
N PRO A 461 88.18 70.37 -16.24
CA PRO A 461 87.83 71.26 -15.15
C PRO A 461 86.65 70.79 -14.29
N PHE A 462 85.92 69.73 -14.68
CA PHE A 462 84.76 69.22 -13.94
C PHE A 462 85.15 68.02 -13.08
N VAL A 463 84.89 68.08 -11.77
CA VAL A 463 85.15 66.99 -10.81
C VAL A 463 83.85 66.28 -10.48
N PHE A 464 83.89 64.96 -10.44
CA PHE A 464 82.73 64.12 -10.13
C PHE A 464 83.07 62.99 -9.15
N GLU A 465 82.04 62.50 -8.47
CA GLU A 465 82.09 61.31 -7.62
C GLU A 465 81.03 60.29 -8.06
N LEU A 466 81.48 59.07 -8.28
CA LEU A 466 80.64 57.92 -8.59
C LEU A 466 80.33 57.15 -7.31
N ASP A 467 79.04 56.98 -7.02
CA ASP A 467 78.54 56.03 -6.02
C ASP A 467 77.45 55.23 -6.71
N ALA A 468 77.73 53.96 -7.00
CA ALA A 468 76.88 53.13 -7.82
C ALA A 468 76.79 51.71 -7.26
N ASP A 469 75.58 51.17 -7.24
CA ASP A 469 75.31 49.79 -6.84
C ASP A 469 74.97 48.96 -8.08
N LEU A 470 75.76 47.92 -8.38
CA LEU A 470 75.34 46.91 -9.34
C LEU A 470 74.26 46.08 -8.68
N GLN A 471 73.06 46.20 -9.20
CA GLN A 471 71.94 45.40 -8.73
C GLN A 471 72.07 43.99 -9.29
N ARG A 472 71.77 43.01 -8.45
CA ARG A 472 71.63 41.64 -8.93
C ARG A 472 70.41 41.60 -9.86
N PRO A 473 70.49 41.01 -11.06
CA PRO A 473 69.34 40.87 -11.94
C PRO A 473 68.23 40.16 -11.17
N VAL A 474 67.04 40.75 -11.15
CA VAL A 474 65.86 40.08 -10.62
C VAL A 474 65.53 38.96 -11.62
N ALA A 475 65.88 37.72 -11.27
CA ALA A 475 65.43 36.57 -12.04
C ALA A 475 63.90 36.53 -12.00
N SER A 476 63.31 36.74 -13.17
CA SER A 476 61.88 36.60 -13.45
C SER A 476 61.46 35.13 -13.38
N ALA A 477 60.39 34.87 -12.62
CA ALA A 477 59.59 33.64 -12.54
C ALA A 477 60.30 32.32 -12.17
N ALA A 478 59.86 31.73 -11.05
CA ALA A 478 59.53 30.32 -10.99
C ALA A 478 58.34 30.12 -10.04
N THR A 479 57.18 29.78 -10.61
CA THR A 479 56.06 29.15 -9.93
C THR A 479 56.49 27.77 -9.42
N PRO A 480 56.28 27.39 -8.14
CA PRO A 480 56.24 25.99 -7.75
C PRO A 480 54.78 25.61 -7.52
N SER A 481 54.20 24.85 -8.46
CA SER A 481 54.23 23.39 -8.44
C SER A 481 53.38 22.84 -7.30
N ALA A 482 52.25 22.28 -7.72
CA ALA A 482 51.64 21.12 -7.11
C ALA A 482 52.70 20.27 -6.37
N ARG A 483 52.43 20.00 -5.09
CA ARG A 483 52.77 18.72 -4.49
C ARG A 483 51.47 17.92 -4.49
N SER A 484 51.58 16.75 -5.12
CA SER A 484 50.72 15.58 -4.99
C SER A 484 50.30 15.31 -3.55
#